data_AF-A0A1G6J037-F1
#
_entry.id   AF-A0A1G6J037-F1
#
_cell.length_a   1.000
_cell.length_b   1.000
_cell.length_c   1.000
_cell.angle_alpha   90.00
_cell.angle_beta   90.00
_cell.angle_gamma   90.00
#
_symmetry.space_group_name_H-M   'P 1'
#
loop_
_entity.id
_entity.type
_entity.pdbx_description
1 polymer ?
#
loop_
_entity_poly.entity_id
_entity_poly.type
_entity_poly.pdbx_seq_one_letter_code
_entity_poly.pdbx_strand_id
1 'polypeptide(L)'
;MGKILSSVILLVVFTSLAGNAQEKDSLKMKMNGFIRFDYWNDTRVTDEAIEGIFSLVPSPQVMDNYGNDLNEKSSANALAVSSRVKLAISGTRVLGAAASGLLEADFTGTAGSSRVRLRHAAITLNWTRSSLLMGSYWHQMVVADAFPSIISLSTGAPIQSFNRSPQVTYTYKINSSLQATGSAAWESDYTSTGPDGASSKYLRFSSLPDFTVHLRYSISNFMIGVLGEAFWIQPRLFTTKPGIPPGLPTLKKQTNTLLGSYSYQGYMKYSNSRFFVLGKATVGQNLVHHLMIGGYGTSSIDPIIGSETYSPFTHLYSFLNVGYGSTIKPSIFIGYARNLGTSEELVGDIKNVYGRSLNIASLWRIAPNISWTIKNLMLAGEVEYTNAEYGNLVFPSKGKITDTYHVSNTRFLFIAQYNF
;
A
#
# COMPACT_ATOMS: atom_id res chain seq x y z
N MET A 1 -3.29 -41.32 1.56
CA MET A 1 -3.26 -41.75 0.14
C MET A 1 -3.04 -40.51 -0.72
N GLY A 2 -1.96 -40.45 -1.50
CA GLY A 2 -1.73 -39.48 -2.58
C GLY A 2 -1.43 -38.02 -2.20
N LYS A 3 -0.14 -37.68 -2.11
CA LYS A 3 0.41 -36.31 -2.05
C LYS A 3 0.47 -35.69 -3.46
N ILE A 4 0.39 -34.35 -3.50
CA ILE A 4 0.93 -33.43 -4.53
C ILE A 4 0.16 -33.40 -5.87
N LEU A 5 -0.74 -32.42 -5.99
CA LEU A 5 -1.04 -31.77 -7.28
C LEU A 5 -1.10 -30.27 -6.99
N SER A 6 -0.04 -29.53 -7.34
CA SER A 6 -0.04 -28.09 -7.68
C SER A 6 1.40 -27.58 -7.76
N SER A 7 2.08 -27.99 -8.82
CA SER A 7 3.27 -27.29 -9.32
C SER A 7 3.16 -27.25 -10.83
N VAL A 8 2.38 -26.31 -11.36
CA VAL A 8 2.57 -25.88 -12.75
C VAL A 8 3.81 -24.99 -12.73
N ILE A 9 4.97 -25.64 -12.82
CA ILE A 9 6.21 -24.98 -13.22
C ILE A 9 6.02 -24.64 -14.68
N LEU A 10 5.89 -23.35 -14.97
CA LEU A 10 6.02 -22.82 -16.33
C LEU A 10 7.48 -22.99 -16.75
N LEU A 11 7.83 -24.19 -17.24
CA LEU A 11 9.12 -24.47 -17.85
C LEU A 11 9.11 -23.83 -19.23
N VAL A 12 9.50 -22.55 -19.31
CA VAL A 12 9.85 -21.93 -20.59
C VAL A 12 11.15 -22.58 -21.03
N VAL A 13 11.03 -23.52 -21.98
CA VAL A 13 12.16 -24.07 -22.73
C VAL A 13 12.81 -22.92 -23.48
N PHE A 14 13.94 -22.41 -22.96
CA PHE A 14 14.86 -21.57 -23.72
C PHE A 14 15.55 -22.46 -24.76
N THR A 15 14.90 -22.66 -25.90
CA THR A 15 15.62 -23.10 -27.11
C THR A 15 16.50 -21.94 -27.56
N SER A 16 17.79 -22.21 -27.56
CA SER A 16 18.86 -21.39 -28.08
C SER A 16 18.58 -20.94 -29.51
N LEU A 17 18.18 -19.68 -29.69
CA LEU A 17 18.38 -18.96 -30.94
C LEU A 17 19.66 -18.14 -30.80
N ALA A 18 20.78 -18.79 -31.09
CA ALA A 18 22.00 -18.10 -31.45
C ALA A 18 21.82 -17.49 -32.86
N GLY A 19 22.21 -16.24 -33.01
CA GLY A 19 22.43 -15.60 -34.30
C GLY A 19 21.37 -14.58 -34.69
N ASN A 20 21.60 -13.31 -34.34
CA ASN A 20 21.66 -12.25 -35.34
C ASN A 20 22.44 -11.05 -34.81
N ALA A 21 23.07 -10.36 -35.76
CA ALA A 21 24.22 -9.47 -35.64
C ALA A 21 24.12 -8.35 -34.60
N GLN A 22 25.29 -8.04 -34.06
CA GLN A 22 25.63 -7.04 -33.07
C GLN A 22 25.56 -5.62 -33.67
N GLU A 23 24.50 -4.87 -33.40
CA GLU A 23 24.65 -3.42 -33.24
C GLU A 23 25.21 -3.17 -31.84
N LYS A 24 26.17 -2.25 -31.70
CA LYS A 24 26.71 -1.85 -30.39
C LYS A 24 25.61 -1.12 -29.62
N ASP A 25 24.74 -1.89 -28.99
CA ASP A 25 23.84 -1.47 -27.91
C ASP A 25 24.72 -0.90 -26.79
N SER A 26 24.94 0.41 -26.83
CA SER A 26 25.67 1.12 -25.79
C SER A 26 24.78 1.24 -24.56
N LEU A 27 25.23 0.63 -23.47
CA LEU A 27 24.56 0.70 -22.17
C LEU A 27 24.44 2.17 -21.75
N LYS A 28 23.20 2.63 -21.52
CA LYS A 28 22.90 3.99 -21.05
C LYS A 28 22.50 3.95 -19.59
N MET A 29 23.22 4.70 -18.76
CA MET A 29 22.93 4.87 -17.34
C MET A 29 22.50 6.31 -17.08
N LYS A 30 21.39 6.49 -16.36
CA LYS A 30 20.91 7.80 -15.91
C LYS A 30 20.67 7.75 -14.42
N MET A 31 21.45 8.54 -13.68
CA MET A 31 21.24 8.76 -12.24
C MET A 31 20.40 10.03 -12.07
N ASN A 32 19.33 9.95 -11.27
CA ASN A 32 18.56 11.11 -10.83
C ASN A 32 18.15 10.93 -9.37
N GLY A 33 17.66 11.97 -8.75
CA GLY A 33 17.16 11.85 -7.38
C GLY A 33 16.80 13.19 -6.79
N PHE A 34 16.72 13.21 -5.47
CA PHE A 34 16.59 14.44 -4.72
C PHE A 34 17.14 14.31 -3.31
N ILE A 35 17.64 15.43 -2.79
CA ILE A 35 17.85 15.63 -1.36
C ILE A 35 16.65 16.41 -0.86
N ARG A 36 16.01 15.92 0.21
CA ARG A 36 14.79 16.52 0.75
C ARG A 36 14.90 16.63 2.26
N PHE A 37 14.56 17.80 2.77
CA PHE A 37 14.34 18.08 4.18
C PHE A 37 12.84 18.25 4.41
N ASP A 38 12.33 17.57 5.43
CA ASP A 38 10.93 17.60 5.86
C ASP A 38 10.89 18.10 7.31
N TYR A 39 10.14 19.16 7.57
CA TYR A 39 9.79 19.62 8.92
C TYR A 39 8.27 19.53 9.08
N TRP A 40 7.81 19.00 10.21
CA TRP A 40 6.39 19.04 10.53
C TRP A 40 6.12 19.31 12.00
N ASN A 41 4.91 19.80 12.26
CA ASN A 41 4.33 19.92 13.59
C ASN A 41 2.90 19.37 13.58
N ASP A 42 2.61 18.47 14.50
CA ASP A 42 1.30 17.89 14.77
C ASP A 42 0.70 18.51 16.03
N THR A 43 -0.61 18.72 16.04
CA THR A 43 -1.34 19.15 17.23
C THR A 43 -1.62 18.00 18.19
N ARG A 44 -1.43 16.76 17.75
CA ARG A 44 -1.75 15.53 18.49
C ARG A 44 -0.76 14.42 18.17
N VAL A 45 -0.54 13.49 19.11
CA VAL A 45 0.14 12.21 18.82
C VAL A 45 -0.59 11.45 17.71
N THR A 46 0.16 10.86 16.77
CA THR A 46 -0.39 10.11 15.63
C THR A 46 0.14 8.69 15.58
N ASP A 47 -0.66 7.76 15.04
CA ASP A 47 -0.13 6.48 14.55
C ASP A 47 0.66 6.78 13.28
N GLU A 48 1.94 6.46 13.33
CA GLU A 48 2.93 6.93 12.37
C GLU A 48 4.03 5.90 12.13
N ALA A 49 4.80 6.13 11.08
CA ALA A 49 5.98 5.37 10.75
C ALA A 49 7.15 6.30 10.39
N ILE A 50 8.36 5.75 10.41
CA ILE A 50 9.59 6.44 10.02
C ILE A 50 9.77 7.72 10.87
N GLU A 51 9.75 7.56 12.20
CA GLU A 51 9.97 8.67 13.15
C GLU A 51 9.02 9.87 12.94
N GLY A 52 7.79 9.60 12.50
CA GLY A 52 6.70 10.55 12.38
C GLY A 52 6.49 11.20 11.01
N ILE A 53 7.47 11.10 10.10
CA ILE A 53 7.35 11.70 8.76
C ILE A 53 6.19 11.07 7.95
N PHE A 54 5.84 9.82 8.25
CA PHE A 54 4.74 9.11 7.63
C PHE A 54 3.58 8.97 8.63
N SER A 55 2.67 9.95 8.69
CA SER A 55 1.47 9.87 9.54
C SER A 55 0.33 9.14 8.85
N LEU A 56 -0.36 8.30 9.62
CA LEU A 56 -1.51 7.53 9.20
C LEU A 56 -2.80 8.13 9.74
N VAL A 57 -2.98 8.12 11.06
CA VAL A 57 -4.21 8.58 11.73
C VAL A 57 -3.88 9.24 13.08
N PRO A 58 -4.67 10.22 13.55
CA PRO A 58 -4.53 10.72 14.92
C PRO A 58 -4.74 9.57 15.92
N SER A 59 -3.89 9.44 16.94
CA SER A 59 -4.03 8.37 17.95
C SER A 59 -5.33 8.55 18.75
N PRO A 60 -6.04 7.48 19.17
CA PRO A 60 -7.30 7.60 19.91
C PRO A 60 -7.11 8.31 21.26
N GLN A 61 -8.20 8.71 21.92
CA GLN A 61 -8.14 9.30 23.26
C GLN A 61 -7.61 8.27 24.27
N VAL A 62 -6.68 8.68 25.13
CA VAL A 62 -6.19 7.87 26.25
C VAL A 62 -6.25 8.73 27.50
N MET A 63 -7.33 8.58 28.27
CA MET A 63 -7.54 9.41 29.45
C MET A 63 -6.65 8.96 30.62
N ASP A 64 -6.04 9.92 31.31
CA ASP A 64 -5.43 9.69 32.61
C ASP A 64 -6.50 9.59 33.73
N ASN A 65 -6.06 9.35 34.97
CA ASN A 65 -6.95 9.26 36.13
C ASN A 65 -7.63 10.60 36.50
N TYR A 66 -7.26 11.71 35.87
CA TYR A 66 -7.80 13.04 36.07
C TYR A 66 -8.69 13.52 34.90
N GLY A 67 -8.88 12.68 33.87
CA GLY A 67 -9.69 12.98 32.70
C GLY A 67 -8.98 13.76 31.59
N ASN A 68 -7.66 13.90 31.64
CA ASN A 68 -6.89 14.52 30.55
C ASN A 68 -6.51 13.47 29.50
N ASP A 69 -6.62 13.82 28.23
CA ASP A 69 -6.19 12.96 27.14
C ASP A 69 -4.67 13.03 26.95
N LEU A 70 -3.97 11.93 27.27
CA LEU A 70 -2.53 11.80 27.15
C LEU A 70 -2.02 11.99 25.71
N ASN A 71 -2.86 11.71 24.71
CA ASN A 71 -2.50 11.86 23.31
C ASN A 71 -2.79 13.28 22.78
N GLU A 72 -3.48 14.14 23.54
CA GLU A 72 -3.67 15.57 23.23
C GLU A 72 -2.38 16.36 23.49
N LYS A 73 -1.33 15.97 22.76
CA LYS A 73 0.00 16.53 22.87
C LYS A 73 0.53 16.87 21.49
N SER A 74 0.97 18.12 21.32
CA SER A 74 1.65 18.55 20.11
C SER A 74 3.05 17.94 20.03
N SER A 75 3.47 17.55 18.83
CA SER A 75 4.82 17.07 18.54
C SER A 75 5.37 17.78 17.29
N ALA A 76 6.69 17.90 17.20
CA ALA A 76 7.35 18.41 16.01
C ALA A 76 8.63 17.61 15.79
N ASN A 77 8.98 17.40 14.53
CA ASN A 77 10.23 16.75 14.16
C ASN A 77 10.66 17.21 12.76
N ALA A 78 11.91 16.94 12.42
CA ALA A 78 12.43 17.19 11.09
C ALA A 78 13.45 16.12 10.67
N LEU A 79 13.35 15.67 9.43
CA LEU A 79 14.20 14.61 8.90
C LEU A 79 14.62 14.90 7.46
N ALA A 80 15.73 14.29 7.04
CA ALA A 80 16.16 14.27 5.64
C ALA A 80 16.10 12.86 5.01
N VAL A 81 15.48 11.90 5.70
CA VAL A 81 15.49 10.47 5.36
C VAL A 81 14.70 10.12 4.09
N SER A 82 13.83 11.04 3.64
CA SER A 82 13.07 10.92 2.39
C SER A 82 13.94 11.11 1.14
N SER A 83 15.16 11.65 1.30
CA SER A 83 16.18 11.81 0.25
C SER A 83 16.45 10.49 -0.48
N ARG A 84 16.65 10.57 -1.80
CA ARG A 84 16.59 9.40 -2.68
C ARG A 84 17.53 9.49 -3.86
N VAL A 85 18.06 8.33 -4.24
CA VAL A 85 18.77 8.12 -5.50
C VAL A 85 18.06 7.07 -6.36
N LYS A 86 18.06 7.30 -7.67
CA LYS A 86 17.51 6.42 -8.70
C LYS A 86 18.51 6.25 -9.82
N LEU A 87 18.81 5.00 -10.16
CA LEU A 87 19.59 4.59 -11.32
C LEU A 87 18.68 3.90 -12.33
N ALA A 88 18.57 4.47 -13.53
CA ALA A 88 17.89 3.85 -14.67
C ALA A 88 18.94 3.37 -15.68
N ILE A 89 18.81 2.11 -16.10
CA ILE A 89 19.70 1.43 -17.04
C ILE A 89 18.89 1.05 -18.28
N SER A 90 19.42 1.29 -19.47
CA SER A 90 18.74 1.01 -20.75
C SER A 90 19.76 0.87 -21.88
N GLY A 91 19.28 0.73 -23.12
CA GLY A 91 20.14 0.74 -24.30
C GLY A 91 20.55 -0.63 -24.81
N THR A 92 19.95 -1.69 -24.25
CA THR A 92 20.14 -3.07 -24.70
C THR A 92 18.83 -3.67 -25.19
N ARG A 93 18.90 -4.54 -26.21
CA ARG A 93 17.79 -5.39 -26.62
C ARG A 93 17.99 -6.83 -26.13
N VAL A 94 16.92 -7.41 -25.59
CA VAL A 94 16.90 -8.81 -25.13
C VAL A 94 15.62 -9.44 -25.64
N LEU A 95 15.72 -10.57 -26.34
CA LEU A 95 14.57 -11.31 -26.91
C LEU A 95 13.65 -10.42 -27.77
N GLY A 96 14.24 -9.52 -28.57
CA GLY A 96 13.50 -8.58 -29.41
C GLY A 96 12.78 -7.46 -28.64
N ALA A 97 12.91 -7.38 -27.31
CA ALA A 97 12.38 -6.31 -26.48
C ALA A 97 13.44 -5.24 -26.21
N ALA A 98 13.02 -3.98 -26.04
CA ALA A 98 13.85 -2.97 -25.41
C ALA A 98 13.92 -3.27 -23.90
N ALA A 99 15.11 -3.64 -23.42
CA ALA A 99 15.34 -3.99 -22.03
C ALA A 99 15.80 -2.77 -21.22
N SER A 100 15.31 -2.67 -19.99
CA SER A 100 15.70 -1.63 -19.04
C SER A 100 15.70 -2.18 -17.61
N GLY A 101 16.54 -1.57 -16.77
CA GLY A 101 16.63 -1.83 -15.35
C GLY A 101 16.39 -0.55 -14.54
N LEU A 102 15.80 -0.70 -13.36
CA LEU A 102 15.58 0.38 -12.41
C LEU A 102 16.06 -0.06 -11.03
N LEU A 103 16.94 0.74 -10.43
CA LEU A 103 17.29 0.66 -9.01
C LEU A 103 16.95 2.00 -8.34
N GLU A 104 16.27 1.96 -7.21
CA GLU A 104 15.90 3.17 -6.44
C GLU A 104 16.01 2.86 -4.95
N ALA A 105 16.64 3.76 -4.19
CA ALA A 105 16.82 3.63 -2.75
C ALA A 105 16.65 4.97 -2.02
N ASP A 106 16.11 4.92 -0.81
CA ASP A 106 16.04 6.06 0.13
C ASP A 106 16.59 5.67 1.51
N PHE A 107 16.44 6.54 2.52
CA PHE A 107 16.94 6.31 3.87
C PHE A 107 15.82 6.02 4.90
N THR A 108 14.65 5.54 4.43
CA THR A 108 13.47 5.27 5.26
C THR A 108 13.42 3.85 5.86
N GLY A 109 14.57 3.17 5.98
CA GLY A 109 14.64 1.82 6.54
C GLY A 109 14.31 1.76 8.05
N THR A 110 13.69 0.67 8.51
CA THR A 110 12.99 0.58 9.81
C THR A 110 13.81 0.10 11.01
N ALA A 111 15.15 0.16 10.98
CA ALA A 111 15.99 -0.26 12.10
C ALA A 111 17.02 0.81 12.50
N GLY A 112 16.75 1.67 13.48
CA GLY A 112 17.70 2.73 13.90
C GLY A 112 17.94 3.82 12.84
N SER A 113 18.90 4.73 13.09
CA SER A 113 19.07 5.96 12.31
C SER A 113 19.41 5.73 10.82
N SER A 114 18.65 6.36 9.92
CA SER A 114 18.90 6.55 8.47
C SER A 114 19.44 5.33 7.71
N ARG A 115 18.72 4.19 7.74
CA ARG A 115 19.12 3.01 6.95
C ARG A 115 18.65 3.09 5.51
N VAL A 116 19.55 2.69 4.61
CA VAL A 116 19.24 2.52 3.18
C VAL A 116 18.12 1.49 3.03
N ARG A 117 17.09 1.86 2.29
CA ARG A 117 15.96 1.03 1.96
C ARG A 117 15.83 0.90 0.46
N LEU A 118 15.68 -0.33 -0.01
CA LEU A 118 15.35 -0.60 -1.39
C LEU A 118 13.89 -0.20 -1.68
N ARG A 119 13.68 0.64 -2.69
CA ARG A 119 12.34 1.04 -3.13
C ARG A 119 11.92 0.33 -4.39
N HIS A 120 12.76 0.41 -5.42
CA HIS A 120 12.54 -0.24 -6.70
C HIS A 120 13.79 -1.02 -7.10
N ALA A 121 13.59 -2.25 -7.57
CA ALA A 121 14.59 -3.08 -8.21
C ALA A 121 13.85 -3.91 -9.26
N ALA A 122 13.77 -3.41 -10.48
CA ALA A 122 12.94 -4.04 -11.51
C ALA A 122 13.63 -4.06 -12.87
N ILE A 123 13.38 -5.14 -13.61
CA ILE A 123 13.72 -5.29 -15.02
C ILE A 123 12.43 -5.12 -15.82
N THR A 124 12.49 -4.39 -16.93
CA THR A 124 11.37 -4.24 -17.85
C THR A 124 11.79 -4.56 -19.28
N LEU A 125 11.04 -5.45 -19.93
CA LEU A 125 11.16 -5.81 -21.34
C LEU A 125 9.97 -5.23 -22.11
N ASN A 126 10.23 -4.30 -23.02
CA ASN A 126 9.20 -3.64 -23.83
C ASN A 126 9.25 -4.10 -25.30
N TRP A 127 8.21 -4.79 -25.75
CA TRP A 127 7.92 -5.03 -27.17
C TRP A 127 6.95 -3.97 -27.70
N THR A 128 6.63 -4.03 -29.00
CA THR A 128 5.74 -3.05 -29.65
C THR A 128 4.36 -2.97 -28.99
N ARG A 129 3.74 -4.11 -28.65
CA ARG A 129 2.39 -4.17 -28.07
C ARG A 129 2.36 -4.66 -26.62
N SER A 130 3.48 -5.07 -26.05
CA SER A 130 3.50 -5.68 -24.73
C SER A 130 4.71 -5.24 -23.90
N SER A 131 4.56 -5.32 -22.58
CA SER A 131 5.63 -5.08 -21.63
C SER A 131 5.58 -6.15 -20.54
N LEU A 132 6.75 -6.60 -20.10
CA LEU A 132 6.91 -7.47 -18.94
C LEU A 132 7.81 -6.77 -17.91
N LEU A 133 7.30 -6.56 -16.71
CA LEU A 133 8.04 -6.07 -15.55
C LEU A 133 8.25 -7.22 -14.57
N MET A 134 9.48 -7.36 -14.07
CA MET A 134 9.85 -8.35 -13.05
C MET A 134 10.70 -7.68 -11.97
N GLY A 135 10.38 -7.92 -10.70
CA GLY A 135 11.12 -7.40 -9.55
C GLY A 135 10.25 -6.54 -8.63
N SER A 136 10.86 -5.71 -7.80
CA SER A 136 10.14 -4.85 -6.85
C SER A 136 9.78 -3.51 -7.47
N TYR A 137 8.49 -3.23 -7.56
CA TYR A 137 7.94 -1.97 -8.07
C TYR A 137 6.62 -1.63 -7.35
N TRP A 138 5.99 -0.51 -7.70
CA TRP A 138 4.65 -0.16 -7.20
C TRP A 138 3.64 -1.28 -7.45
N HIS A 139 2.85 -1.62 -6.43
CA HIS A 139 1.72 -2.54 -6.60
C HIS A 139 0.66 -1.92 -7.54
N GLN A 140 -0.09 -2.74 -8.28
CA GLN A 140 -1.06 -2.25 -9.26
C GLN A 140 -2.19 -1.42 -8.62
N MET A 141 -2.62 -1.76 -7.40
CA MET A 141 -3.58 -0.98 -6.59
C MET A 141 -3.14 0.48 -6.31
N VAL A 142 -1.84 0.78 -6.39
CA VAL A 142 -1.32 2.13 -6.21
C VAL A 142 -1.68 3.02 -7.41
N VAL A 143 -1.65 2.44 -8.62
CA VAL A 143 -1.77 3.14 -9.92
C VAL A 143 -0.79 4.32 -9.99
N ALA A 144 0.49 4.03 -10.24
CA ALA A 144 1.56 5.04 -10.22
C ALA A 144 1.33 6.25 -11.15
N ASP A 145 0.62 6.06 -12.28
CA ASP A 145 0.29 7.14 -13.22
C ASP A 145 -0.87 8.06 -12.75
N ALA A 146 -1.58 7.63 -11.71
CA ALA A 146 -2.72 8.31 -11.09
C ALA A 146 -2.51 8.44 -9.57
N PHE A 147 -1.29 8.84 -9.19
CA PHE A 147 -0.86 9.05 -7.81
C PHE A 147 -1.11 10.51 -7.37
N PRO A 148 -1.60 10.75 -6.14
CA PRO A 148 -1.93 12.10 -5.67
C PRO A 148 -0.68 12.99 -5.55
N SER A 149 -0.86 14.27 -5.88
CA SER A 149 0.15 15.33 -5.77
C SER A 149 -0.03 16.05 -4.43
N ILE A 150 0.46 15.44 -3.35
CA ILE A 150 0.51 16.03 -2.01
C ILE A 150 1.96 16.13 -1.52
N ILE A 151 2.20 16.94 -0.50
CA ILE A 151 3.55 17.16 0.05
C ILE A 151 3.90 16.07 1.06
N SER A 152 2.96 15.67 1.93
CA SER A 152 3.16 14.63 2.93
C SER A 152 3.68 13.32 2.34
N LEU A 153 4.68 12.72 3.01
CA LEU A 153 5.29 11.46 2.58
C LEU A 153 4.30 10.28 2.62
N SER A 154 3.21 10.41 3.39
CA SER A 154 2.14 9.41 3.44
C SER A 154 1.38 9.31 2.12
N THR A 155 1.43 10.34 1.26
CA THR A 155 0.83 10.35 -0.08
C THR A 155 -0.66 9.97 -0.09
N GLY A 156 -1.37 10.31 0.99
CA GLY A 156 -2.80 10.04 1.19
C GLY A 156 -3.10 8.72 1.89
N ALA A 157 -2.10 7.93 2.30
CA ALA A 157 -2.32 6.79 3.18
C ALA A 157 -2.89 7.28 4.54
N PRO A 158 -3.77 6.50 5.19
CA PRO A 158 -4.22 5.15 4.82
C PRO A 158 -5.47 5.13 3.91
N ILE A 159 -5.80 6.22 3.21
CA ILE A 159 -6.95 6.32 2.30
C ILE A 159 -6.58 5.91 0.87
N GLN A 160 -5.35 6.21 0.44
CA GLN A 160 -4.78 5.80 -0.83
C GLN A 160 -3.78 4.65 -0.58
N SER A 161 -3.79 3.65 -1.46
CA SER A 161 -2.86 2.52 -1.40
C SER A 161 -1.40 3.00 -1.51
N PHE A 162 -0.54 2.45 -0.65
CA PHE A 162 0.89 2.68 -0.64
C PHE A 162 1.64 1.36 -0.46
N ASN A 163 1.97 0.70 -1.57
CA ASN A 163 2.67 -0.57 -1.55
C ASN A 163 3.68 -0.68 -2.71
N ARG A 164 4.86 -1.19 -2.39
CA ARG A 164 5.85 -1.67 -3.36
C ARG A 164 6.10 -3.15 -3.08
N SER A 165 5.86 -3.97 -4.10
CA SER A 165 5.90 -5.43 -3.99
C SER A 165 6.82 -6.01 -5.06
N PRO A 166 7.59 -7.07 -4.71
CA PRO A 166 8.07 -8.02 -5.70
C PRO A 166 6.90 -8.51 -6.56
N GLN A 167 7.03 -8.43 -7.88
CA GLN A 167 5.95 -8.75 -8.81
C GLN A 167 6.46 -9.23 -10.16
N VAL A 168 5.60 -9.95 -10.86
CA VAL A 168 5.67 -10.19 -12.31
C VAL A 168 4.41 -9.59 -12.91
N THR A 169 4.58 -8.59 -13.77
CA THR A 169 3.48 -7.82 -14.35
C THR A 169 3.59 -7.80 -15.86
N TYR A 170 2.55 -8.26 -16.53
CA TYR A 170 2.43 -8.22 -17.98
C TYR A 170 1.38 -7.21 -18.40
N THR A 171 1.75 -6.30 -19.30
CA THR A 171 0.85 -5.31 -19.88
C THR A 171 0.75 -5.55 -21.38
N TYR A 172 -0.48 -5.54 -21.90
CA TYR A 172 -0.79 -5.63 -23.32
C TYR A 172 -1.55 -4.39 -23.79
N LYS A 173 -1.04 -3.73 -24.83
CA LYS A 173 -1.68 -2.60 -25.52
C LYS A 173 -2.63 -3.16 -26.57
N ILE A 174 -3.93 -3.11 -26.26
CA ILE A 174 -4.99 -3.57 -27.17
C ILE A 174 -5.03 -2.63 -28.38
N ASN A 175 -4.93 -1.32 -28.15
CA ASN A 175 -4.75 -0.30 -29.17
C ASN A 175 -3.97 0.90 -28.59
N SER A 176 -3.98 2.06 -29.28
CA SER A 176 -3.26 3.27 -28.84
C SER A 176 -3.77 3.87 -27.54
N SER A 177 -5.01 3.58 -27.15
CA SER A 177 -5.66 4.18 -25.97
C SER A 177 -5.98 3.16 -24.88
N LEU A 178 -6.26 1.91 -25.23
CA LEU A 178 -6.68 0.87 -24.30
C LEU A 178 -5.56 -0.14 -24.04
N GLN A 179 -5.33 -0.44 -22.77
CA GLN A 179 -4.42 -1.51 -22.34
C GLN A 179 -5.04 -2.37 -21.23
N ALA A 180 -4.61 -3.63 -21.20
CA ALA A 180 -4.89 -4.58 -20.13
C ALA A 180 -3.59 -4.96 -19.43
N THR A 181 -3.63 -5.13 -18.11
CA THR A 181 -2.49 -5.54 -17.29
C THR A 181 -2.90 -6.65 -16.34
N GLY A 182 -2.08 -7.69 -16.25
CA GLY A 182 -2.16 -8.74 -15.24
C GLY A 182 -0.89 -8.75 -14.39
N SER A 183 -1.03 -8.91 -13.08
CA SER A 183 0.08 -8.93 -12.14
C SER A 183 -0.08 -10.05 -11.13
N ALA A 184 1.04 -10.70 -10.82
CA ALA A 184 1.21 -11.57 -9.66
C ALA A 184 2.27 -10.93 -8.75
N ALA A 185 1.91 -10.64 -7.51
CA ALA A 185 2.78 -9.95 -6.55
C ALA A 185 2.96 -10.72 -5.25
N TRP A 186 4.03 -10.41 -4.52
CA TRP A 186 4.35 -10.95 -3.21
C TRP A 186 4.59 -9.84 -2.20
N GLU A 187 4.54 -10.18 -0.92
CA GLU A 187 4.83 -9.27 0.18
C GLU A 187 6.33 -9.23 0.51
N SER A 188 6.81 -8.04 0.87
CA SER A 188 8.16 -7.81 1.41
C SER A 188 8.09 -6.81 2.55
N ASP A 189 8.27 -5.51 2.27
CA ASP A 189 8.23 -4.44 3.29
C ASP A 189 6.81 -4.19 3.81
N TYR A 190 5.83 -4.35 2.92
CA TYR A 190 4.42 -4.22 3.24
C TYR A 190 3.83 -5.60 3.38
N THR A 191 3.31 -5.86 4.57
CA THR A 191 2.99 -7.21 5.00
C THR A 191 1.59 -7.28 5.57
N SER A 192 0.99 -8.46 5.41
CA SER A 192 -0.23 -8.82 6.12
C SER A 192 0.03 -8.90 7.63
N THR A 193 -1.03 -8.66 8.40
CA THR A 193 -1.06 -8.93 9.84
C THR A 193 -1.68 -10.29 10.12
N GLY A 194 -1.30 -10.90 11.23
CA GLY A 194 -1.95 -12.12 11.71
C GLY A 194 -1.62 -12.40 13.17
N PRO A 195 -1.80 -13.64 13.64
CA PRO A 195 -1.65 -14.00 15.06
C PRO A 195 -0.31 -13.69 15.72
N ASP A 196 0.75 -13.50 14.93
CA ASP A 196 2.10 -13.22 15.43
C ASP A 196 2.57 -11.80 15.00
N GLY A 197 1.62 -10.90 14.73
CA GLY A 197 1.88 -9.54 14.24
C GLY A 197 2.02 -9.43 12.72
N ALA A 198 2.65 -8.36 12.24
CA ALA A 198 2.86 -8.12 10.81
C ALA A 198 3.98 -8.99 10.24
N SER A 199 3.72 -9.73 9.16
CA SER A 199 4.73 -10.58 8.51
C SER A 199 4.28 -11.06 7.13
N SER A 200 5.22 -11.09 6.17
CA SER A 200 5.00 -11.67 4.84
C SER A 200 4.80 -13.18 4.84
N LYS A 201 4.95 -13.84 5.99
CA LYS A 201 4.79 -15.29 6.11
C LYS A 201 3.36 -15.76 5.80
N TYR A 202 2.34 -14.94 6.07
CA TYR A 202 0.95 -15.35 5.86
C TYR A 202 0.61 -15.53 4.38
N LEU A 203 1.13 -14.67 3.50
CA LEU A 203 1.07 -14.89 2.05
C LEU A 203 1.93 -16.10 1.65
N ARG A 204 3.15 -16.24 2.18
CA ARG A 204 3.99 -17.41 1.86
C ARG A 204 3.32 -18.74 2.24
N PHE A 205 2.59 -18.78 3.35
CA PHE A 205 1.86 -19.96 3.78
C PHE A 205 0.70 -20.31 2.84
N SER A 206 0.04 -19.33 2.21
CA SER A 206 -1.02 -19.61 1.22
C SER A 206 -0.47 -20.20 -0.09
N SER A 207 0.81 -20.02 -0.37
CA SER A 207 1.47 -20.45 -1.63
C SER A 207 0.86 -19.82 -2.89
N LEU A 208 0.06 -18.75 -2.75
CA LEU A 208 -0.55 -17.99 -3.83
C LEU A 208 0.05 -16.58 -3.86
N PRO A 209 0.22 -15.96 -5.04
CA PRO A 209 0.53 -14.54 -5.11
C PRO A 209 -0.75 -13.71 -4.92
N ASP A 210 -0.55 -12.40 -4.72
CA ASP A 210 -1.57 -11.37 -4.91
C ASP A 210 -1.81 -11.19 -6.41
N PHE A 211 -3.05 -11.44 -6.87
CA PHE A 211 -3.41 -11.31 -8.28
C PHE A 211 -4.15 -10.01 -8.54
N THR A 212 -3.67 -9.20 -9.49
CA THR A 212 -4.38 -8.01 -9.96
C THR A 212 -4.63 -8.05 -11.46
N VAL A 213 -5.83 -7.66 -11.89
CA VAL A 213 -6.18 -7.37 -13.29
C VAL A 213 -6.60 -5.92 -13.40
N HIS A 214 -6.09 -5.20 -14.41
CA HIS A 214 -6.28 -3.77 -14.56
C HIS A 214 -6.53 -3.41 -16.04
N LEU A 215 -7.63 -2.71 -16.30
CA LEU A 215 -7.95 -2.10 -17.59
C LEU A 215 -7.79 -0.59 -17.50
N ARG A 216 -7.08 -0.01 -18.46
CA ARG A 216 -6.84 1.43 -18.52
C ARG A 216 -7.09 1.96 -19.92
N TYR A 217 -7.84 3.05 -19.99
CA TYR A 217 -8.05 3.84 -21.19
C TYR A 217 -7.44 5.23 -21.02
N SER A 218 -6.64 5.65 -22.00
CA SER A 218 -6.00 6.96 -22.03
C SER A 218 -6.17 7.63 -23.40
N ILE A 219 -6.59 8.88 -23.42
CA ILE A 219 -6.69 9.70 -24.63
C ILE A 219 -6.35 11.16 -24.31
N SER A 220 -5.36 11.72 -25.02
CA SER A 220 -4.90 13.09 -24.79
C SER A 220 -4.58 13.32 -23.30
N ASN A 221 -5.24 14.29 -22.66
CA ASN A 221 -5.09 14.68 -21.26
C ASN A 221 -5.90 13.83 -20.27
N PHE A 222 -6.66 12.83 -20.75
CA PHE A 222 -7.58 12.04 -19.94
C PHE A 222 -7.10 10.60 -19.77
N MET A 223 -7.30 10.06 -18.56
CA MET A 223 -7.03 8.68 -18.20
C MET A 223 -8.15 8.19 -17.27
N ILE A 224 -8.67 7.00 -17.55
CA ILE A 224 -9.62 6.29 -16.69
C ILE A 224 -9.19 4.84 -16.59
N GLY A 225 -9.39 4.22 -15.43
CA GLY A 225 -9.11 2.81 -15.27
C GLY A 225 -9.92 2.17 -14.17
N VAL A 226 -10.04 0.85 -14.30
CA VAL A 226 -10.67 -0.03 -13.32
C VAL A 226 -9.77 -1.23 -13.12
N LEU A 227 -9.70 -1.72 -11.89
CA LEU A 227 -8.91 -2.89 -11.55
C LEU A 227 -9.58 -3.70 -10.44
N GLY A 228 -9.29 -5.00 -10.44
CA GLY A 228 -9.71 -5.95 -9.43
C GLY A 228 -8.50 -6.71 -8.88
N GLU A 229 -8.50 -6.94 -7.58
CA GLU A 229 -7.47 -7.65 -6.82
C GLU A 229 -8.11 -8.87 -6.13
N ALA A 230 -7.40 -9.99 -6.14
CA ALA A 230 -7.76 -11.18 -5.39
C ALA A 230 -6.53 -11.67 -4.62
N PHE A 231 -6.70 -11.77 -3.29
CA PHE A 231 -5.62 -11.91 -2.34
C PHE A 231 -5.95 -13.02 -1.33
N TRP A 232 -5.00 -13.92 -1.09
CA TRP A 232 -5.18 -15.02 -0.13
C TRP A 232 -4.01 -15.13 0.82
N ILE A 233 -4.33 -15.22 2.11
CA ILE A 233 -3.34 -15.52 3.15
C ILE A 233 -3.76 -16.73 3.95
N GLN A 234 -2.79 -17.40 4.56
CA GLN A 234 -3.02 -18.42 5.56
C GLN A 234 -2.52 -17.91 6.91
N PRO A 235 -3.43 -17.49 7.83
CA PRO A 235 -3.04 -16.92 9.12
C PRO A 235 -2.27 -17.89 10.04
N ARG A 236 -2.50 -19.21 9.92
CA ARG A 236 -1.90 -20.23 10.80
C ARG A 236 -1.52 -21.47 10.01
N LEU A 237 -0.40 -22.11 10.35
CA LEU A 237 -0.04 -23.45 9.86
C LEU A 237 -0.66 -24.57 10.71
N PHE A 238 -0.97 -24.27 11.97
CA PHE A 238 -1.58 -25.20 12.89
C PHE A 238 -2.48 -24.45 13.88
N THR A 239 -3.44 -25.17 14.43
CA THR A 239 -4.28 -24.74 15.54
C THR A 239 -4.04 -25.63 16.74
N THR A 240 -4.51 -25.17 17.89
CA THR A 240 -4.40 -25.90 19.16
C THR A 240 -5.76 -25.91 19.82
N LYS A 241 -6.10 -27.00 20.51
CA LYS A 241 -7.36 -27.07 21.26
C LYS A 241 -7.47 -25.86 22.22
N PRO A 242 -8.57 -25.09 22.19
CA PRO A 242 -8.79 -23.99 23.12
C PRO A 242 -8.87 -24.47 24.57
N GLY A 243 -8.49 -23.61 25.52
CA GLY A 243 -8.69 -23.85 26.95
C GLY A 243 -7.80 -24.92 27.58
N ILE A 244 -6.66 -25.26 26.98
CA ILE A 244 -5.65 -26.13 27.62
C ILE A 244 -4.95 -25.33 28.74
N PRO A 245 -4.98 -25.82 30.01
CA PRO A 245 -4.25 -25.20 31.11
C PRO A 245 -2.74 -25.05 30.86
N PRO A 246 -2.09 -23.99 31.38
CA PRO A 246 -0.64 -23.85 31.33
C PRO A 246 0.07 -25.09 31.89
N GLY A 247 1.10 -25.58 31.19
CA GLY A 247 1.90 -26.73 31.62
C GLY A 247 1.46 -28.09 31.07
N LEU A 248 0.31 -28.18 30.39
CA LEU A 248 -0.10 -29.41 29.70
C LEU A 248 0.37 -29.42 28.23
N PRO A 249 0.67 -30.61 27.65
CA PRO A 249 1.06 -30.73 26.26
C PRO A 249 -0.01 -30.17 25.32
N THR A 250 0.36 -29.17 24.51
CA THR A 250 -0.55 -28.61 23.52
C THR A 250 -0.51 -29.46 22.25
N LEU A 251 -1.58 -30.19 21.97
CA LEU A 251 -1.73 -30.91 20.71
C LEU A 251 -1.94 -29.92 19.56
N LYS A 252 -1.05 -29.97 18.56
CA LYS A 252 -1.14 -29.17 17.33
C LYS A 252 -1.86 -29.96 16.25
N LYS A 253 -2.86 -29.34 15.64
CA LYS A 253 -3.50 -29.85 14.42
C LYS A 253 -3.11 -28.96 13.26
N GLN A 254 -2.57 -29.53 12.19
CA GLN A 254 -2.30 -28.77 10.96
C GLN A 254 -3.62 -28.17 10.42
N THR A 255 -3.57 -26.94 9.93
CA THR A 255 -4.67 -26.30 9.21
C THR A 255 -4.19 -25.76 7.87
N ASN A 256 -5.10 -25.72 6.90
CA ASN A 256 -4.90 -25.11 5.59
C ASN A 256 -5.97 -24.03 5.34
N THR A 257 -6.60 -23.48 6.39
CA THR A 257 -7.65 -22.47 6.22
C THR A 257 -7.07 -21.19 5.61
N LEU A 258 -7.57 -20.84 4.43
CA LEU A 258 -7.25 -19.58 3.75
C LEU A 258 -8.27 -18.50 4.10
N LEU A 259 -7.80 -17.26 4.20
CA LEU A 259 -8.62 -16.07 4.09
C LEU A 259 -8.51 -15.54 2.67
N GLY A 260 -9.60 -15.56 1.91
CA GLY A 260 -9.72 -14.86 0.63
C GLY A 260 -10.18 -13.42 0.85
N SER A 261 -9.65 -12.49 0.05
CA SER A 261 -10.00 -11.07 0.09
C SER A 261 -10.04 -10.52 -1.33
N TYR A 262 -11.03 -9.67 -1.59
CA TYR A 262 -11.27 -9.08 -2.91
C TYR A 262 -11.37 -7.58 -2.83
N SER A 263 -10.77 -6.89 -3.80
CA SER A 263 -10.82 -5.44 -3.88
C SER A 263 -11.09 -4.98 -5.31
N TYR A 264 -11.83 -3.88 -5.43
CA TYR A 264 -12.17 -3.25 -6.69
C TYR A 264 -11.86 -1.77 -6.60
N GLN A 265 -11.16 -1.25 -7.60
CA GLN A 265 -10.77 0.15 -7.64
C GLN A 265 -11.11 0.76 -9.01
N GLY A 266 -11.64 1.98 -8.98
CA GLY A 266 -11.82 2.83 -10.15
C GLY A 266 -11.13 4.17 -9.94
N TYR A 267 -10.56 4.73 -11.00
CA TYR A 267 -9.95 6.05 -10.96
C TYR A 267 -10.10 6.79 -12.29
N MET A 268 -10.02 8.11 -12.19
CA MET A 268 -10.04 9.02 -13.32
C MET A 268 -9.05 10.14 -13.07
N LYS A 269 -8.31 10.53 -14.11
CA LYS A 269 -7.38 11.65 -14.10
C LYS A 269 -7.57 12.46 -15.37
N TYR A 270 -7.71 13.77 -15.20
CA TYR A 270 -7.48 14.74 -16.26
C TYR A 270 -6.29 15.60 -15.88
N SER A 271 -5.35 15.82 -16.80
CA SER A 271 -4.20 16.68 -16.55
C SER A 271 -3.73 17.35 -17.83
N ASN A 272 -3.58 18.67 -17.80
CA ASN A 272 -2.90 19.45 -18.83
C ASN A 272 -1.68 20.18 -18.23
N SER A 273 -1.14 21.18 -18.94
CA SER A 273 0.09 21.89 -18.53
C SER A 273 -0.03 22.72 -17.25
N ARG A 274 -1.26 23.04 -16.79
CA ARG A 274 -1.49 23.82 -15.58
C ARG A 274 -2.45 23.15 -14.63
N PHE A 275 -3.52 22.55 -15.13
CA PHE A 275 -4.59 22.01 -14.31
C PHE A 275 -4.53 20.48 -14.27
N PHE A 276 -4.79 19.92 -13.10
CA PHE A 276 -5.10 18.50 -12.97
C PHE A 276 -6.23 18.27 -11.97
N VAL A 277 -6.98 17.19 -12.22
CA VAL A 277 -7.91 16.59 -11.29
C VAL A 277 -7.74 15.07 -11.34
N LEU A 278 -7.71 14.46 -10.17
CA LEU A 278 -7.57 13.03 -9.98
C LEU A 278 -8.59 12.57 -8.94
N GLY A 279 -9.44 11.63 -9.31
CA GLY A 279 -10.35 10.96 -8.39
C GLY A 279 -10.08 9.47 -8.38
N LYS A 280 -10.18 8.84 -7.20
CA LYS A 280 -10.07 7.39 -7.03
C LYS A 280 -11.06 6.92 -5.99
N ALA A 281 -11.65 5.75 -6.20
CA ALA A 281 -12.43 5.03 -5.21
C ALA A 281 -12.04 3.55 -5.19
N THR A 282 -11.97 2.95 -4.00
CA THR A 282 -11.70 1.53 -3.78
C THR A 282 -12.73 0.98 -2.80
N VAL A 283 -13.37 -0.12 -3.13
CA VAL A 283 -14.04 -0.98 -2.14
C VAL A 283 -13.20 -2.23 -2.03
N GLY A 284 -12.68 -2.52 -0.85
CA GLY A 284 -11.73 -3.62 -0.70
C GLY A 284 -11.67 -4.24 0.68
N GLN A 285 -11.10 -5.42 0.70
CA GLN A 285 -11.04 -6.31 1.85
C GLN A 285 -9.59 -6.53 2.29
N ASN A 286 -9.34 -6.50 3.61
CA ASN A 286 -8.04 -6.84 4.19
C ASN A 286 -6.83 -6.12 3.55
N LEU A 287 -6.94 -4.82 3.27
CA LEU A 287 -5.94 -4.03 2.54
C LEU A 287 -4.75 -3.56 3.42
N VAL A 288 -4.38 -4.31 4.46
CA VAL A 288 -3.34 -3.91 5.41
C VAL A 288 -1.96 -3.85 4.74
N HIS A 289 -1.69 -4.76 3.82
CA HIS A 289 -0.47 -4.76 3.00
C HIS A 289 -0.41 -3.57 2.04
N HIS A 290 -1.49 -2.80 1.87
CA HIS A 290 -1.48 -1.52 1.16
C HIS A 290 -1.23 -0.30 2.06
N LEU A 291 -0.88 -0.51 3.34
CA LEU A 291 -0.89 0.50 4.40
C LEU A 291 -2.24 1.21 4.55
N MET A 292 -3.33 0.54 4.19
CA MET A 292 -4.68 1.06 4.35
C MET A 292 -5.26 0.58 5.69
N ILE A 293 -6.37 1.20 6.11
CA ILE A 293 -7.19 0.64 7.19
C ILE A 293 -7.64 -0.77 6.75
N GLY A 294 -7.86 -1.68 7.68
CA GLY A 294 -8.41 -2.99 7.34
C GLY A 294 -7.75 -4.12 8.08
N GLY A 295 -8.08 -5.33 7.65
CA GLY A 295 -7.71 -6.55 8.33
C GLY A 295 -8.83 -7.58 8.22
N TYR A 296 -8.86 -8.50 9.16
CA TYR A 296 -9.85 -9.56 9.27
C TYR A 296 -10.03 -10.00 10.73
N GLY A 297 -11.08 -10.75 11.00
CA GLY A 297 -11.28 -11.41 12.29
C GLY A 297 -11.65 -12.88 12.13
N THR A 298 -11.55 -13.63 13.21
CA THR A 298 -12.03 -15.01 13.28
C THR A 298 -13.56 -15.03 13.25
N SER A 299 -14.15 -15.82 12.35
CA SER A 299 -15.60 -15.98 12.19
C SER A 299 -16.17 -17.25 12.81
N SER A 300 -15.35 -18.28 12.98
CA SER A 300 -15.71 -19.48 13.74
C SER A 300 -14.48 -20.11 14.37
N ILE A 301 -14.68 -20.79 15.50
CA ILE A 301 -13.65 -21.54 16.22
C ILE A 301 -14.23 -22.92 16.55
N ASP A 302 -13.62 -23.98 16.05
CA ASP A 302 -13.97 -25.34 16.45
C ASP A 302 -13.51 -25.60 17.90
N PRO A 303 -14.41 -25.96 18.83
CA PRO A 303 -14.08 -26.09 20.25
C PRO A 303 -13.21 -27.32 20.57
N ILE A 304 -13.13 -28.30 19.67
CA ILE A 304 -12.38 -29.55 19.87
C ILE A 304 -10.92 -29.38 19.41
N ILE A 305 -10.74 -28.79 18.22
CA ILE A 305 -9.44 -28.73 17.54
C ILE A 305 -8.90 -27.30 17.36
N GLY A 306 -9.67 -26.28 17.74
CA GLY A 306 -9.32 -24.87 17.61
C GLY A 306 -9.23 -24.38 16.16
N SER A 307 -9.81 -25.10 15.21
CA SER A 307 -9.77 -24.70 13.80
C SER A 307 -10.54 -23.39 13.62
N GLU A 308 -9.90 -22.40 13.01
CA GLU A 308 -10.47 -21.08 12.80
C GLU A 308 -10.87 -20.90 11.33
N THR A 309 -12.01 -20.24 11.09
CA THR A 309 -12.33 -19.58 9.81
C THR A 309 -12.27 -18.07 10.01
N TYR A 310 -12.16 -17.30 8.92
CA TYR A 310 -11.92 -15.86 8.99
C TYR A 310 -12.90 -15.10 8.09
N SER A 311 -13.20 -13.85 8.45
CA SER A 311 -13.95 -12.91 7.62
C SER A 311 -13.18 -11.60 7.50
N PRO A 312 -12.94 -11.09 6.27
CA PRO A 312 -12.21 -9.85 6.09
C PRO A 312 -13.11 -8.63 6.35
N PHE A 313 -12.54 -7.57 6.90
CA PHE A 313 -13.23 -6.28 6.95
C PHE A 313 -13.27 -5.67 5.56
N THR A 314 -14.45 -5.25 5.14
CA THR A 314 -14.67 -4.49 3.91
C THR A 314 -14.66 -3.01 4.22
N HIS A 315 -13.96 -2.23 3.42
CA HIS A 315 -13.89 -0.78 3.56
C HIS A 315 -14.13 -0.09 2.22
N LEU A 316 -14.73 1.09 2.28
CA LEU A 316 -14.74 2.05 1.18
C LEU A 316 -13.61 3.06 1.41
N TYR A 317 -12.89 3.39 0.34
CA TYR A 317 -11.90 4.45 0.28
C TYR A 317 -12.16 5.32 -0.92
N SER A 318 -12.01 6.63 -0.77
CA SER A 318 -12.04 7.52 -1.91
C SER A 318 -11.21 8.76 -1.67
N PHE A 319 -10.70 9.34 -2.74
CA PHE A 319 -10.14 10.68 -2.68
C PHE A 319 -10.37 11.46 -3.96
N LEU A 320 -10.30 12.78 -3.81
CA LEU A 320 -10.22 13.76 -4.88
C LEU A 320 -8.96 14.61 -4.64
N ASN A 321 -8.17 14.81 -5.68
CA ASN A 321 -7.02 15.71 -5.66
C ASN A 321 -7.07 16.63 -6.88
N VAL A 322 -7.10 17.94 -6.61
CA VAL A 322 -7.18 18.99 -7.62
C VAL A 322 -5.99 19.93 -7.45
N GLY A 323 -5.43 20.42 -8.54
CA GLY A 323 -4.45 21.50 -8.44
C GLY A 323 -4.26 22.26 -9.75
N TYR A 324 -3.61 23.40 -9.62
CA TYR A 324 -3.42 24.36 -10.71
C TYR A 324 -2.04 24.99 -10.65
N GLY A 325 -1.44 25.27 -11.81
CA GLY A 325 -0.16 25.95 -11.94
C GLY A 325 0.98 25.02 -12.33
N SER A 326 2.13 25.63 -12.64
CA SER A 326 3.34 24.93 -13.10
C SER A 326 4.56 25.24 -12.23
N THR A 327 4.85 26.53 -12.00
CA THR A 327 5.96 27.00 -11.16
C THR A 327 5.53 27.14 -9.71
N ILE A 328 4.41 27.82 -9.48
CA ILE A 328 3.70 27.86 -8.20
C ILE A 328 2.45 27.00 -8.40
N LYS A 329 2.33 25.95 -7.62
CA LYS A 329 1.31 24.92 -7.79
C LYS A 329 0.57 24.71 -6.47
N PRO A 330 -0.52 25.46 -6.22
CA PRO A 330 -1.51 25.09 -5.22
C PRO A 330 -2.23 23.79 -5.60
N SER A 331 -2.54 22.98 -4.58
CA SER A 331 -3.35 21.77 -4.71
C SER A 331 -4.13 21.52 -3.43
N ILE A 332 -5.22 20.76 -3.53
CA ILE A 332 -5.97 20.25 -2.39
C ILE A 332 -6.23 18.77 -2.58
N PHE A 333 -6.02 17.99 -1.53
CA PHE A 333 -6.45 16.60 -1.43
C PHE A 333 -7.58 16.48 -0.42
N ILE A 334 -8.63 15.74 -0.78
CA ILE A 334 -9.74 15.40 0.09
C ILE A 334 -9.92 13.89 0.04
N GLY A 335 -9.76 13.21 1.16
CA GLY A 335 -9.87 11.76 1.28
C GLY A 335 -10.94 11.34 2.28
N TYR A 336 -11.53 10.17 2.04
CA TYR A 336 -12.49 9.52 2.92
C TYR A 336 -12.26 8.01 2.97
N ALA A 337 -12.38 7.41 4.14
CA ALA A 337 -12.44 5.97 4.34
C ALA A 337 -13.59 5.62 5.30
N ARG A 338 -14.24 4.48 5.08
CA ARG A 338 -15.33 3.98 5.93
C ARG A 338 -15.28 2.48 6.08
N ASN A 339 -15.42 2.01 7.31
CA ASN A 339 -15.60 0.60 7.61
C ASN A 339 -17.03 0.14 7.26
N LEU A 340 -17.11 -0.79 6.31
CA LEU A 340 -18.37 -1.40 5.87
C LEU A 340 -18.71 -2.70 6.62
N GLY A 341 -17.84 -3.16 7.52
CA GLY A 341 -18.03 -4.34 8.35
C GLY A 341 -17.52 -5.62 7.69
N THR A 342 -17.93 -6.75 8.24
CA THR A 342 -17.60 -8.10 7.77
C THR A 342 -18.87 -8.79 7.24
N SER A 343 -18.72 -9.73 6.31
CA SER A 343 -19.85 -10.50 5.78
C SER A 343 -20.38 -11.49 6.83
N GLU A 344 -19.46 -12.14 7.55
CA GLU A 344 -19.74 -13.07 8.63
C GLU A 344 -19.64 -12.39 9.99
N GLU A 345 -20.28 -12.98 11.00
CA GLU A 345 -20.06 -12.55 12.37
C GLU A 345 -18.64 -12.93 12.82
N LEU A 346 -18.01 -12.02 13.55
CA LEU A 346 -16.75 -12.23 14.24
C LEU A 346 -17.03 -12.77 15.63
N VAL A 347 -16.26 -13.77 16.03
CA VAL A 347 -16.34 -14.45 17.33
C VAL A 347 -15.03 -14.30 18.11
N GLY A 348 -15.08 -14.62 19.40
CA GLY A 348 -13.94 -14.45 20.30
C GLY A 348 -13.86 -13.05 20.87
N ASP A 349 -12.65 -12.49 20.95
CA ASP A 349 -12.40 -11.14 21.45
C ASP A 349 -11.46 -10.35 20.52
N ILE A 350 -11.03 -9.16 20.96
CA ILE A 350 -10.16 -8.28 20.18
C ILE A 350 -8.83 -8.93 19.75
N LYS A 351 -8.35 -9.97 20.45
CA LYS A 351 -7.13 -10.71 20.11
C LYS A 351 -7.33 -11.65 18.92
N ASN A 352 -8.57 -11.95 18.56
CA ASN A 352 -8.96 -12.72 17.37
C ASN A 352 -9.16 -11.83 16.13
N VAL A 353 -8.83 -10.54 16.23
CA VAL A 353 -8.91 -9.58 15.15
C VAL A 353 -7.51 -9.08 14.81
N TYR A 354 -7.17 -9.12 13.52
CA TYR A 354 -5.83 -8.84 13.03
C TYR A 354 -5.91 -7.77 11.95
N GLY A 355 -5.30 -6.62 12.19
CA GLY A 355 -5.34 -5.53 11.22
C GLY A 355 -4.77 -4.21 11.72
N ARG A 356 -5.06 -3.16 10.96
CA ARG A 356 -4.67 -1.78 11.23
C ARG A 356 -5.91 -0.92 11.43
N SER A 357 -5.94 -0.20 12.55
CA SER A 357 -6.95 0.82 12.87
C SER A 357 -8.40 0.32 12.74
N LEU A 358 -8.63 -0.94 13.12
CA LEU A 358 -9.93 -1.61 13.00
C LEU A 358 -10.99 -1.11 13.99
N ASN A 359 -10.64 -0.19 14.88
CA ASN A 359 -11.55 0.52 15.78
C ASN A 359 -12.00 1.89 15.23
N ILE A 360 -11.77 2.17 13.95
CA ILE A 360 -12.22 3.38 13.25
C ILE A 360 -13.45 3.07 12.40
N ALA A 361 -14.54 3.78 12.63
CA ALA A 361 -15.76 3.72 11.83
C ALA A 361 -15.58 4.44 10.48
N SER A 362 -14.99 5.64 10.53
CA SER A 362 -14.69 6.45 9.36
C SER A 362 -13.46 7.35 9.58
N LEU A 363 -12.78 7.71 8.50
CA LEU A 363 -11.63 8.61 8.49
C LEU A 363 -11.82 9.59 7.35
N TRP A 364 -11.55 10.87 7.56
CA TRP A 364 -11.45 11.83 6.46
C TRP A 364 -10.25 12.75 6.63
N ARG A 365 -9.76 13.24 5.50
CA ARG A 365 -8.57 14.10 5.43
C ARG A 365 -8.77 15.20 4.42
N ILE A 366 -8.37 16.42 4.78
CA ILE A 366 -8.25 17.56 3.87
C ILE A 366 -6.83 18.10 3.97
N ALA A 367 -6.13 18.19 2.84
CA ALA A 367 -4.74 18.63 2.78
C ALA A 367 -4.51 19.63 1.64
N PRO A 368 -4.84 20.92 1.83
CA PRO A 368 -4.36 21.98 0.97
C PRO A 368 -2.83 22.12 1.06
N ASN A 369 -2.20 22.29 -0.08
CA ASN A 369 -0.78 22.55 -0.19
C ASN A 369 -0.45 23.55 -1.29
N ILE A 370 0.76 24.08 -1.22
CA ILE A 370 1.36 24.92 -2.25
C ILE A 370 2.82 24.53 -2.39
N SER A 371 3.27 24.38 -3.63
CA SER A 371 4.68 24.20 -3.95
C SER A 371 5.17 25.29 -4.88
N TRP A 372 6.42 25.68 -4.73
CA TRP A 372 7.12 26.62 -5.58
C TRP A 372 8.42 25.99 -6.06
N THR A 373 8.56 25.83 -7.37
CA THR A 373 9.75 25.22 -8.00
C THR A 373 10.55 26.25 -8.77
N ILE A 374 11.83 26.38 -8.47
CA ILE A 374 12.80 27.24 -9.14
C ILE A 374 13.98 26.37 -9.58
N LYS A 375 14.08 26.12 -10.89
CA LYS A 375 15.07 25.19 -11.45
C LYS A 375 14.98 23.83 -10.71
N ASN A 376 16.02 23.48 -9.95
CA ASN A 376 16.16 22.23 -9.24
C ASN A 376 15.61 22.28 -7.80
N LEU A 377 15.36 23.48 -7.25
CA LEU A 377 14.86 23.66 -5.90
C LEU A 377 13.33 23.72 -5.88
N MET A 378 12.71 22.94 -5.00
CA MET A 378 11.29 23.02 -4.64
C MET A 378 11.17 23.36 -3.16
N LEU A 379 10.38 24.38 -2.85
CA LEU A 379 9.90 24.66 -1.50
C LEU A 379 8.40 24.41 -1.47
N ALA A 380 7.88 23.77 -0.43
CA ALA A 380 6.44 23.55 -0.33
C ALA A 380 5.95 23.56 1.11
N GLY A 381 4.69 23.96 1.27
CA GLY A 381 3.96 23.90 2.52
C GLY A 381 2.64 23.15 2.35
N GLU A 382 2.23 22.42 3.39
CA GLU A 382 0.96 21.69 3.44
C GLU A 382 0.37 21.78 4.84
N VAL A 383 -0.96 21.93 4.90
CA VAL A 383 -1.72 21.81 6.15
C VAL A 383 -2.66 20.62 5.99
N GLU A 384 -2.39 19.54 6.70
CA GLU A 384 -3.20 18.32 6.65
C GLU A 384 -4.08 18.27 7.91
N TYR A 385 -5.39 18.37 7.74
CA TYR A 385 -6.37 18.08 8.79
C TYR A 385 -6.92 16.68 8.58
N THR A 386 -6.73 15.80 9.57
CA THR A 386 -7.25 14.43 9.57
C THR A 386 -8.17 14.23 10.75
N ASN A 387 -9.35 13.65 10.54
CA ASN A 387 -10.31 13.30 11.58
C ASN A 387 -10.69 11.82 11.47
N ALA A 388 -10.54 11.10 12.57
CA ALA A 388 -10.92 9.71 12.73
C ALA A 388 -12.11 9.60 13.69
N GLU A 389 -13.11 8.83 13.30
CA GLU A 389 -14.25 8.46 14.13
C GLU A 389 -13.93 7.10 14.78
N TYR A 390 -13.40 7.13 16.00
CA TYR A 390 -13.06 5.94 16.78
C TYR A 390 -14.29 5.40 17.51
N GLY A 391 -14.29 4.13 17.87
CA GLY A 391 -15.31 3.53 18.74
C GLY A 391 -15.00 2.10 19.11
N ASN A 392 -16.03 1.36 19.50
CA ASN A 392 -15.92 0.00 20.02
C ASN A 392 -16.23 -1.05 18.95
N LEU A 393 -15.46 -2.14 18.96
CA LEU A 393 -15.78 -3.36 18.25
C LEU A 393 -16.35 -4.37 19.26
N VAL A 394 -17.67 -4.55 19.27
CA VAL A 394 -18.40 -5.42 20.22
C VAL A 394 -18.59 -6.81 19.62
N PHE A 395 -18.33 -7.86 20.39
CA PHE A 395 -18.46 -9.27 19.98
C PHE A 395 -19.71 -9.94 20.58
N PRO A 396 -20.43 -10.80 19.83
CA PRO A 396 -20.25 -11.09 18.40
C PRO A 396 -20.50 -9.85 17.53
N SER A 397 -19.76 -9.72 16.43
CA SER A 397 -19.72 -8.49 15.63
C SER A 397 -19.89 -8.73 14.15
N LYS A 398 -20.63 -7.88 13.43
CA LYS A 398 -20.49 -7.76 11.96
C LYS A 398 -19.37 -6.77 11.57
N GLY A 399 -18.34 -6.63 12.41
CA GLY A 399 -17.21 -5.75 12.17
C GLY A 399 -17.55 -4.25 12.18
N LYS A 400 -18.73 -3.87 12.68
CA LYS A 400 -19.19 -2.48 12.75
C LYS A 400 -18.74 -1.85 14.06
N ILE A 401 -18.40 -0.57 13.99
CA ILE A 401 -17.94 0.21 15.13
C ILE A 401 -19.11 0.96 15.73
N THR A 402 -19.30 0.85 17.05
CA THR A 402 -20.36 1.50 17.83
C THR A 402 -19.77 2.50 18.81
N ASP A 403 -20.64 3.33 19.43
CA ASP A 403 -20.26 4.30 20.46
C ASP A 403 -19.13 5.22 20.00
N THR A 404 -19.34 5.84 18.84
CA THR A 404 -18.28 6.55 18.15
C THR A 404 -18.00 7.93 18.74
N TYR A 405 -16.74 8.35 18.64
CA TYR A 405 -16.27 9.68 19.01
C TYR A 405 -15.20 10.16 18.03
N HIS A 406 -15.07 11.48 17.88
CA HIS A 406 -14.16 12.09 16.92
C HIS A 406 -12.82 12.45 17.55
N VAL A 407 -11.75 12.17 16.82
CA VAL A 407 -10.39 12.58 17.16
C VAL A 407 -9.75 13.20 15.93
N SER A 408 -9.09 14.35 16.08
CA SER A 408 -8.43 15.03 14.97
C SER A 408 -6.97 15.35 15.25
N ASN A 409 -6.21 15.50 14.16
CA ASN A 409 -4.87 16.09 14.15
C ASN A 409 -4.80 17.11 13.02
N THR A 410 -4.14 18.25 13.29
CA THR A 410 -3.70 19.19 12.26
C THR A 410 -2.19 19.09 12.16
N ARG A 411 -1.69 18.71 10.98
CA ARG A 411 -0.27 18.66 10.65
C ARG A 411 0.11 19.85 9.78
N PHE A 412 1.07 20.64 10.23
CA PHE A 412 1.72 21.66 9.42
C PHE A 412 3.04 21.09 8.90
N LEU A 413 3.22 21.06 7.58
CA LEU A 413 4.39 20.50 6.92
C LEU A 413 5.08 21.57 6.07
N PHE A 414 6.41 21.60 6.14
CA PHE A 414 7.26 22.38 5.25
C PHE A 414 8.37 21.49 4.70
N ILE A 415 8.66 21.62 3.41
CA ILE A 415 9.76 20.90 2.78
C ILE A 415 10.65 21.81 1.95
N ALA A 416 11.92 21.42 1.87
CA ALA A 416 12.86 21.90 0.87
C ALA A 416 13.47 20.70 0.14
N GLN A 417 13.37 20.67 -1.19
CA GLN A 417 13.82 19.56 -2.02
C GLN A 417 14.70 20.07 -3.16
N TYR A 418 15.91 19.54 -3.27
CA TYR A 418 16.83 19.78 -4.38
C TYR A 418 16.89 18.55 -5.28
N ASN A 419 16.44 18.70 -6.53
CA ASN A 419 16.38 17.64 -7.53
C ASN A 419 17.65 17.62 -8.38
N PHE A 420 18.14 16.45 -8.78
CA PHE A 420 19.30 16.30 -9.66
C PHE A 420 19.09 15.22 -10.71
#